data_AF-A0A5E4JFZ7-F1
#
_entry.id   AF-A0A5E4JFZ7-F1
#
_cell.length_a   1.000
_cell.length_b   1.000
_cell.length_c   1.000
_cell.angle_alpha   90.00
_cell.angle_beta   90.00
_cell.angle_gamma   90.00
#
_symmetry.space_group_name_H-M   'P 1'
#
loop_
_entity.id
_entity.type
_entity.pdbx_description
1 polymer ?
#
loop_
_entity_poly.entity_id
_entity_poly.type
_entity_poly.pdbx_seq_one_letter_code
_entity_poly.pdbx_strand_id
1 'polypeptide(L)'
;MTFNNSVLLILKQSPGIDFNDLLTKIASRYKNPASARSALARSVKDLASFGHIKKEGSKLFLTDKGLSSISLEMKDKLVLRLNEEMKRPLSNLDEIVKLLVVLHQRGSSDKDLLNNAKENASFTISDIEELRRKIRAQRKHLKQMSLLLDTHAQKLTELDFNDSRSFPFDESFATRLGLFAKSQKIIVETKDIAFLEKIPEHWKKQTTIAVEGESIPLLLQLLVSIPSAKATLYLSGMKIVLMAGKANCTASFKTLKSFSEMTLVSSVKQEQQSAAPKN
;
A
#
# COMPACT_ATOMS: atom_id res chain seq x y z
N MET A 1 24.58 -11.40 15.16
CA MET A 1 25.86 -11.05 14.49
C MET A 1 26.85 -10.74 15.61
N THR A 2 27.94 -11.49 15.73
CA THR A 2 28.91 -11.26 16.82
C THR A 2 29.69 -9.97 16.57
N PHE A 3 30.15 -9.33 17.64
CA PHE A 3 30.91 -8.08 17.57
C PHE A 3 32.15 -8.20 16.67
N ASN A 4 32.87 -9.32 16.76
CA ASN A 4 34.04 -9.63 15.93
C ASN A 4 33.72 -9.62 14.42
N ASN A 5 32.56 -10.12 14.02
CA ASN A 5 32.17 -10.16 12.61
C ASN A 5 31.85 -8.75 12.08
N SER A 6 31.29 -7.88 12.93
CA SER A 6 31.10 -6.48 12.56
C SER A 6 32.42 -5.72 12.41
N VAL A 7 33.43 -6.03 13.24
CA VAL A 7 34.78 -5.47 13.12
C VAL A 7 35.42 -5.94 11.81
N LEU A 8 35.35 -7.23 11.49
CA LEU A 8 35.86 -7.80 10.25
C LEU A 8 35.19 -7.20 9.00
N LEU A 9 33.87 -6.97 9.03
CA LEU A 9 33.15 -6.31 7.93
C LEU A 9 33.61 -4.87 7.70
N ILE A 10 33.83 -4.09 8.77
CA ILE A 10 34.32 -2.72 8.66
C ILE A 10 35.74 -2.71 8.09
N LEU A 11 36.60 -3.62 8.53
CA LEU A 11 37.97 -3.76 8.00
C LEU A 11 37.98 -4.17 6.52
N LYS A 12 37.01 -4.98 6.07
CA LYS A 12 36.83 -5.30 4.64
C LYS A 12 36.40 -4.07 3.81
N GLN A 13 35.55 -3.22 4.37
CA GLN A 13 35.07 -1.99 3.71
C GLN A 13 36.08 -0.84 3.76
N SER A 14 36.98 -0.83 4.74
CA SER A 14 38.01 0.20 4.93
C SER A 14 39.35 -0.45 5.28
N PRO A 15 40.05 -1.04 4.29
CA PRO A 15 41.35 -1.67 4.51
C PRO A 15 42.38 -0.65 5.00
N GLY A 16 43.16 -1.00 6.03
CA GLY A 16 44.20 -0.13 6.58
C GLY A 16 43.68 0.98 7.49
N ILE A 17 42.42 0.89 7.95
CA ILE A 17 41.88 1.77 9.00
C ILE A 17 42.68 1.62 10.29
N ASP A 18 42.86 2.72 11.02
CA ASP A 18 43.52 2.69 12.32
C ASP A 18 42.54 2.36 13.46
N PHE A 19 43.08 2.13 14.66
CA PHE A 19 42.28 1.76 15.82
C PHE A 19 41.28 2.84 16.24
N ASN A 20 41.66 4.12 16.17
CA ASN A 20 40.82 5.22 16.63
C ASN A 20 39.68 5.45 15.64
N ASP A 21 39.95 5.43 14.34
CA ASP A 21 38.94 5.53 13.29
C ASP A 21 37.96 4.36 13.33
N LEU A 22 38.47 3.14 13.56
CA LEU A 22 37.64 1.96 13.76
C LEU A 22 36.75 2.12 15.00
N LEU A 23 37.30 2.65 16.10
CA LEU A 23 36.55 2.95 17.33
C LEU A 23 35.42 3.93 17.07
N THR A 24 35.65 5.00 16.31
CA THR A 24 34.63 5.99 15.96
C THR A 24 33.45 5.35 15.22
N LYS A 25 33.72 4.39 14.31
CA LYS A 25 32.67 3.67 13.56
C LYS A 25 31.81 2.74 14.41
N ILE A 26 32.28 2.30 15.58
CA ILE A 26 31.53 1.37 16.46
C ILE A 26 31.07 2.01 17.77
N ALA A 27 31.57 3.19 18.12
CA ALA A 27 31.31 3.86 19.40
C ALA A 27 29.82 4.11 19.63
N SER A 28 29.05 4.37 18.57
CA SER A 28 27.59 4.58 18.62
C SER A 28 26.80 3.38 19.17
N ARG A 29 27.40 2.19 19.21
CA ARG A 29 26.76 0.97 19.73
C ARG A 29 26.86 0.84 21.25
N TYR A 30 27.59 1.72 21.92
CA TYR A 30 27.85 1.67 23.36
C TYR A 30 27.44 2.97 24.02
N LYS A 31 26.86 2.86 25.23
CA LYS A 31 26.50 4.04 26.05
C LYS A 31 27.73 4.78 26.59
N ASN A 32 28.88 4.11 26.70
CA ASN A 32 30.12 4.66 27.27
C ASN A 32 31.31 4.42 26.32
N PRO A 33 32.06 5.48 25.96
CA PRO A 33 33.28 5.37 25.14
C PRO A 33 34.34 4.39 25.69
N ALA A 34 34.51 4.32 27.02
CA ALA A 34 35.48 3.42 27.65
C ALA A 34 35.12 1.94 27.44
N SER A 35 33.82 1.62 27.45
CA SER A 35 33.31 0.28 27.16
C SER A 35 33.53 -0.08 25.70
N ALA A 36 33.26 0.84 24.76
CA ALA A 36 33.52 0.65 23.34
C ALA A 36 35.00 0.37 23.06
N ARG A 37 35.89 1.17 23.65
CA ARG A 37 37.35 1.02 23.52
C ARG A 37 37.83 -0.31 24.07
N SER A 38 37.33 -0.72 25.23
CA SER A 38 37.68 -2.00 25.85
C SER A 38 37.20 -3.20 25.03
N ALA A 39 35.97 -3.15 24.53
CA ALA A 39 35.41 -4.20 23.67
C ALA A 39 36.19 -4.32 22.35
N LEU A 40 36.51 -3.17 21.72
CA LEU A 40 37.32 -3.15 20.50
C LEU A 40 38.72 -3.70 20.73
N ALA A 41 39.39 -3.29 21.80
CA ALA A 41 40.74 -3.76 22.12
C ALA A 41 40.77 -5.28 22.28
N ARG A 42 39.79 -5.87 22.97
CA ARG A 42 39.66 -7.34 23.09
C ARG A 42 39.42 -7.98 21.73
N SER A 43 38.46 -7.48 20.97
CA SER A 43 38.12 -8.02 19.64
C SER A 43 39.29 -7.97 18.67
N VAL A 44 40.02 -6.85 18.59
CA VAL A 44 41.21 -6.71 17.74
C VAL A 44 42.32 -7.67 18.20
N LYS A 45 42.53 -7.82 19.52
CA LYS A 45 43.51 -8.77 20.06
C LYS A 45 43.12 -10.20 19.69
N ASP A 46 41.86 -10.59 19.87
CA ASP A 46 41.37 -11.92 19.57
C ASP A 46 41.48 -12.21 18.06
N LEU A 47 40.99 -11.31 17.21
CA LEU A 47 41.06 -11.43 15.76
C LEU A 47 42.50 -11.52 15.25
N ALA A 48 43.44 -10.79 15.87
CA ALA A 48 44.85 -10.89 15.55
C ALA A 48 45.45 -12.23 16.00
N SER A 49 45.12 -12.69 17.21
CA SER A 49 45.61 -13.98 17.73
C SER A 49 45.13 -15.19 16.91
N PHE A 50 43.90 -15.12 16.38
CA PHE A 50 43.37 -16.15 15.49
C PHE A 50 43.82 -15.96 14.03
N GLY A 51 44.59 -14.92 13.72
CA GLY A 51 45.14 -14.65 12.40
C GLY A 51 44.12 -14.18 11.38
N HIS A 52 42.97 -13.64 11.80
CA HIS A 52 41.96 -13.06 10.90
C HIS A 52 42.32 -11.65 10.43
N ILE A 53 43.17 -10.96 11.19
CA ILE A 53 43.66 -9.61 10.86
C ILE A 53 45.16 -9.55 11.11
N LYS A 54 45.85 -8.70 10.36
CA LYS A 54 47.26 -8.35 10.57
C LYS A 54 47.39 -6.86 10.86
N LYS A 55 48.38 -6.52 11.69
CA LYS A 55 48.69 -5.13 12.05
C LYS A 55 49.99 -4.72 11.39
N GLU A 56 49.96 -3.65 10.61
CA GLU A 56 51.14 -3.05 9.98
C GLU A 56 51.24 -1.60 10.50
N GLY A 57 52.16 -1.37 11.44
CA GLY A 57 52.22 -0.11 12.17
C GLY A 57 50.95 0.16 12.99
N SER A 58 50.29 1.30 12.76
CA SER A 58 49.00 1.64 13.41
C SER A 58 47.77 1.11 12.66
N LYS A 59 47.95 0.55 11.46
CA LYS A 59 46.87 0.18 10.54
C LYS A 59 46.50 -1.30 10.66
N LEU A 60 45.22 -1.59 10.46
CA LEU A 60 44.64 -2.93 10.54
C LEU A 60 44.23 -3.41 9.15
N PHE A 61 44.64 -4.62 8.79
CA PHE A 61 44.31 -5.24 7.50
C PHE A 61 43.69 -6.62 7.72
N LEU A 62 42.75 -6.98 6.86
CA LEU A 62 42.23 -8.34 6.82
C LEU A 62 43.29 -9.29 6.24
N THR A 63 43.36 -10.50 6.79
CA THR A 63 44.09 -11.61 6.16
C THR A 63 43.13 -12.43 5.29
N ASP A 64 43.68 -13.32 4.46
CA ASP A 64 42.87 -14.28 3.70
C ASP A 64 42.00 -15.15 4.61
N LYS A 65 42.52 -15.53 5.79
CA LYS A 65 41.77 -16.27 6.81
C LYS A 65 40.60 -15.44 7.38
N GLY A 66 40.78 -14.14 7.56
CA GLY A 66 39.70 -13.23 7.93
C GLY A 66 38.64 -13.12 6.83
N LEU A 67 39.07 -13.05 5.57
CA LEU A 67 38.19 -12.89 4.42
C LEU A 67 37.31 -14.13 4.27
N SER A 68 37.90 -15.32 4.38
CA SER A 68 37.20 -16.60 4.36
C SER A 68 36.20 -16.71 5.51
N SER A 69 36.54 -16.26 6.72
CA SER A 69 35.64 -16.30 7.87
C SER A 69 34.39 -15.41 7.70
N ILE A 70 34.55 -14.18 7.17
CA ILE A 70 33.40 -13.31 6.82
C ILE A 70 32.54 -13.96 5.73
N SER A 71 33.20 -14.53 4.71
CA SER A 71 32.54 -15.14 3.57
C SER A 71 31.67 -16.32 4.01
N LEU A 72 32.19 -17.19 4.89
CA LEU A 72 31.47 -18.35 5.43
C LEU A 72 30.22 -17.93 6.21
N GLU A 73 30.33 -16.96 7.12
CA GLU A 73 29.17 -16.51 7.91
C GLU A 73 28.10 -15.79 7.06
N MET A 74 28.50 -15.07 6.00
CA MET A 74 27.56 -14.46 5.06
C MET A 74 26.88 -15.48 4.15
N LYS A 75 27.57 -16.59 3.81
CA LYS A 75 27.01 -17.72 3.05
C LYS A 75 26.00 -18.49 3.89
N ASP A 76 26.34 -18.78 5.15
CA ASP A 76 25.46 -19.46 6.11
C ASP A 76 24.15 -18.69 6.30
N LYS A 77 24.19 -17.35 6.39
CA LYS A 77 22.97 -16.53 6.54
C LYS A 77 22.00 -16.65 5.37
N LEU A 78 22.48 -16.80 4.14
CA LEU A 78 21.60 -16.96 2.98
C LEU A 78 20.82 -18.29 3.07
N VAL A 79 21.54 -19.38 3.31
CA VAL A 79 20.97 -20.73 3.40
C VAL A 79 20.06 -20.85 4.63
N LEU A 80 20.48 -20.34 5.79
CA LEU A 80 19.66 -20.30 7.00
C LEU A 80 18.36 -19.53 6.80
N ARG A 81 18.43 -18.36 6.15
CA ARG A 81 17.22 -17.58 5.86
C ARG A 81 16.31 -18.32 4.90
N LEU A 82 16.86 -18.92 3.85
CA LEU A 82 16.11 -19.73 2.91
C LEU A 82 15.38 -20.90 3.63
N ASN A 83 16.07 -21.58 4.54
CA ASN A 83 15.50 -22.65 5.37
C ASN A 83 14.35 -22.15 6.26
N GLU A 84 14.50 -20.98 6.89
CA GLU A 84 13.42 -20.38 7.70
C GLU A 84 12.19 -20.03 6.86
N GLU A 85 12.37 -19.38 5.71
CA GLU A 85 11.25 -19.02 4.84
C GLU A 85 10.52 -20.26 4.32
N MET A 86 11.28 -21.32 4.01
CA MET A 86 10.72 -22.60 3.55
C MET A 86 9.82 -23.32 4.58
N LYS A 87 9.85 -22.94 5.86
CA LYS A 87 8.89 -23.45 6.87
C LYS A 87 7.46 -22.99 6.63
N ARG A 88 7.26 -21.84 5.96
CA ARG A 88 5.94 -21.26 5.64
C ARG A 88 5.86 -20.81 4.18
N PRO A 89 5.95 -21.76 3.23
CA PRO A 89 6.37 -21.45 1.88
C PRO A 89 5.34 -20.68 1.04
N LEU A 90 4.04 -20.82 1.33
CA LEU A 90 2.99 -20.07 0.63
C LEU A 90 2.91 -18.61 1.09
N SER A 91 3.13 -18.34 2.37
CA SER A 91 3.10 -16.98 2.92
C SER A 91 4.33 -16.16 2.53
N ASN A 92 5.46 -16.84 2.33
CA ASN A 92 6.76 -16.21 2.09
C ASN A 92 7.27 -16.43 0.67
N LEU A 93 6.36 -16.72 -0.28
CA LEU A 93 6.70 -17.12 -1.64
C LEU A 93 7.65 -16.15 -2.35
N ASP A 94 7.38 -14.84 -2.26
CA ASP A 94 8.20 -13.81 -2.91
C ASP A 94 9.62 -13.80 -2.36
N GLU A 95 9.78 -13.97 -1.05
CA GLU A 95 11.10 -13.96 -0.41
C GLU A 95 11.87 -15.24 -0.76
N ILE A 96 11.21 -16.39 -0.77
CA ILE A 96 11.80 -17.67 -1.19
C ILE A 96 12.32 -17.55 -2.63
N VAL A 97 11.51 -17.03 -3.56
CA VAL A 97 11.91 -16.87 -4.96
C VAL A 97 13.12 -15.93 -5.07
N LYS A 98 13.11 -14.79 -4.38
CA LYS A 98 14.26 -13.87 -4.35
C LYS A 98 15.53 -14.54 -3.85
N LEU A 99 15.45 -15.24 -2.71
CA LEU A 99 16.61 -15.89 -2.10
C LEU A 99 17.13 -17.05 -2.97
N LEU A 100 16.26 -17.81 -3.63
CA LEU A 100 16.64 -18.84 -4.61
C LEU A 100 17.35 -18.25 -5.83
N VAL A 101 16.87 -17.11 -6.36
CA VAL A 101 17.54 -16.40 -7.47
C VAL A 101 18.93 -15.94 -7.05
N VAL A 102 19.07 -15.35 -5.86
CA VAL A 102 20.36 -14.92 -5.31
C VAL A 102 21.30 -16.12 -5.13
N LEU A 103 20.80 -17.24 -4.60
CA LEU A 103 21.57 -18.46 -4.43
C LEU A 103 22.05 -19.02 -5.78
N HIS A 104 21.20 -19.02 -6.80
CA HIS A 104 21.55 -19.51 -8.13
C HIS A 104 22.62 -18.63 -8.81
N GLN A 105 22.42 -17.31 -8.79
CA GLN A 105 23.35 -16.35 -9.37
C GLN A 105 24.72 -16.40 -8.69
N ARG A 106 24.75 -16.36 -7.35
CA ARG A 106 26.00 -16.39 -6.60
C ARG A 106 26.65 -17.77 -6.59
N GLY A 107 25.86 -18.84 -6.50
CA GLY A 107 26.36 -20.22 -6.50
C GLY A 107 27.01 -20.62 -7.83
N SER A 108 26.65 -19.97 -8.94
CA SER A 108 27.31 -20.18 -10.24
C SER A 108 28.76 -19.66 -10.27
N SER A 109 29.06 -18.63 -9.48
CA SER A 109 30.39 -17.99 -9.40
C SER A 109 31.18 -18.40 -8.15
N ASP A 110 30.51 -18.86 -7.09
CA ASP A 110 31.10 -19.21 -5.80
C ASP A 110 30.79 -20.67 -5.44
N LYS A 111 31.76 -21.56 -5.73
CA LYS A 111 31.63 -23.01 -5.49
C LYS A 111 31.45 -23.35 -4.00
N ASP A 112 32.07 -22.59 -3.09
CA ASP A 112 31.95 -22.84 -1.66
C ASP A 112 30.54 -22.52 -1.16
N LEU A 113 29.93 -21.43 -1.67
CA LEU A 113 28.52 -21.14 -1.38
C LEU A 113 27.61 -22.26 -1.91
N LEU A 114 27.89 -22.77 -3.11
CA LEU A 114 27.11 -23.85 -3.69
C LEU A 114 27.22 -25.14 -2.88
N ASN A 115 28.41 -25.50 -2.42
CA ASN A 115 28.63 -26.68 -1.58
C ASN A 115 27.95 -26.50 -0.22
N ASN A 116 28.11 -25.35 0.42
CA ASN A 116 27.43 -25.03 1.68
C ASN A 116 25.90 -25.13 1.54
N ALA A 117 25.33 -24.60 0.45
CA ALA A 117 23.89 -24.69 0.22
C ALA A 117 23.41 -26.13 -0.01
N LYS A 118 24.20 -26.95 -0.71
CA LYS A 118 23.87 -28.38 -0.91
C LYS A 118 23.90 -29.16 0.41
N GLU A 119 24.84 -28.86 1.28
CA GLU A 119 25.03 -29.57 2.56
C GLU A 119 24.05 -29.09 3.65
N ASN A 120 23.70 -27.80 3.67
CA ASN A 120 22.96 -27.18 4.77
C ASN A 120 21.51 -26.78 4.43
N ALA A 121 21.05 -26.98 3.19
CA ALA A 121 19.65 -26.77 2.84
C ALA A 121 18.74 -27.76 3.59
N SER A 122 17.71 -27.24 4.25
CA SER A 122 16.70 -28.05 4.95
C SER A 122 15.50 -28.39 4.05
N PHE A 123 15.60 -28.12 2.76
CA PHE A 123 14.56 -28.33 1.77
C PHE A 123 15.17 -29.00 0.53
N THR A 124 14.31 -29.67 -0.22
CA THR A 124 14.66 -30.46 -1.40
C THR A 124 14.05 -29.86 -2.67
N ILE A 125 14.49 -30.34 -3.82
CA ILE A 125 13.87 -29.99 -5.10
C ILE A 125 12.39 -30.41 -5.11
N SER A 126 12.07 -31.58 -4.52
CA SER A 126 10.70 -32.07 -4.38
C SER A 126 9.80 -31.12 -3.60
N ASP A 127 10.32 -30.45 -2.56
CA ASP A 127 9.57 -29.45 -1.78
C ASP A 127 9.21 -28.23 -2.65
N ILE A 128 10.14 -27.79 -3.51
CA ILE A 128 9.90 -26.70 -4.48
C ILE A 128 8.85 -27.12 -5.51
N GLU A 129 8.89 -28.36 -5.99
CA GLU A 129 7.88 -28.89 -6.91
C GLU A 129 6.50 -29.01 -6.26
N GLU A 130 6.44 -29.43 -5.00
CA GLU A 130 5.20 -29.49 -4.22
C GLU A 130 4.62 -28.09 -4.02
N LEU A 131 5.46 -27.12 -3.66
CA LEU A 131 5.07 -25.71 -3.58
C LEU A 131 4.47 -25.23 -4.91
N ARG A 132 5.11 -25.55 -6.04
CA ARG A 132 4.58 -25.23 -7.38
C ARG A 132 3.20 -25.87 -7.62
N ARG A 133 3.00 -27.14 -7.21
CA ARG A 133 1.70 -27.81 -7.32
C ARG A 133 0.62 -27.11 -6.48
N LYS A 134 0.94 -26.75 -5.23
CA LYS A 134 0.04 -26.02 -4.32
C LYS A 134 -0.38 -24.67 -4.90
N ILE A 135 0.56 -23.88 -5.43
CA ILE A 135 0.28 -22.60 -6.08
C ILE A 135 -0.67 -22.78 -7.27
N ARG A 136 -0.43 -23.78 -8.12
CA ARG A 136 -1.30 -24.07 -9.27
C ARG A 136 -2.72 -24.44 -8.83
N ALA A 137 -2.86 -25.26 -7.78
CA ALA A 137 -4.16 -25.63 -7.22
C ALA A 137 -4.89 -24.41 -6.66
N GLN A 138 -4.22 -23.58 -5.87
CA GLN A 138 -4.79 -22.35 -5.30
C GLN A 138 -5.21 -21.37 -6.40
N ARG A 139 -4.41 -21.20 -7.45
CA ARG A 139 -4.79 -20.38 -8.62
C ARG A 139 -6.06 -20.89 -9.29
N LYS A 140 -6.19 -22.21 -9.47
CA LYS A 140 -7.41 -22.82 -10.05
C LYS A 140 -8.64 -22.55 -9.17
N HIS A 141 -8.50 -22.74 -7.86
CA HIS A 141 -9.56 -22.46 -6.89
C HIS A 141 -9.98 -20.98 -6.91
N LEU A 142 -9.03 -20.05 -6.84
CA LEU A 142 -9.31 -18.61 -6.88
C LEU A 142 -9.99 -18.19 -8.19
N LYS A 143 -9.60 -18.78 -9.33
CA LYS A 143 -10.26 -18.54 -10.62
C LYS A 143 -11.73 -19.02 -10.59
N GLN A 144 -11.99 -20.18 -9.99
CA GLN A 144 -13.36 -20.68 -9.85
C GLN A 144 -14.20 -19.80 -8.92
N MET A 145 -13.62 -19.36 -7.79
CA MET A 145 -14.31 -18.45 -6.86
C MET A 145 -14.61 -17.10 -7.51
N SER A 146 -13.67 -16.56 -8.30
CA SER A 146 -13.92 -15.34 -9.08
C SER A 146 -15.14 -15.49 -9.98
N LEU A 147 -15.22 -16.58 -10.76
CA LEU A 147 -16.36 -16.82 -11.65
C LEU A 147 -17.69 -16.97 -10.91
N LEU A 148 -17.67 -17.62 -9.74
CA LEU A 148 -18.87 -17.71 -8.89
C LEU A 148 -19.28 -16.34 -8.35
N LEU A 149 -18.32 -15.52 -7.90
CA LEU A 149 -18.59 -14.16 -7.45
C LEU A 149 -19.15 -13.29 -8.58
N ASP A 150 -18.64 -13.40 -9.80
CA ASP A 150 -19.18 -12.70 -10.97
C ASP A 150 -20.64 -13.11 -11.24
N THR A 151 -20.93 -14.41 -11.15
CA THR A 151 -22.29 -14.95 -11.30
C THR A 151 -23.23 -14.42 -10.20
N HIS A 152 -22.76 -14.38 -8.95
CA HIS A 152 -23.55 -13.85 -7.84
C HIS A 152 -23.75 -12.35 -7.94
N ALA A 153 -22.74 -11.59 -8.37
CA ALA A 153 -22.85 -10.15 -8.61
C ALA A 153 -23.90 -9.84 -9.69
N GLN A 154 -23.92 -10.61 -10.78
CA GLN A 154 -24.95 -10.51 -11.82
C GLN A 154 -26.35 -10.82 -11.29
N LYS A 155 -26.51 -11.89 -10.50
CA LYS A 155 -27.81 -12.21 -9.88
C LYS A 155 -28.30 -11.13 -8.92
N LEU A 156 -27.40 -10.58 -8.08
CA LEU A 156 -27.76 -9.48 -7.18
C LEU A 156 -28.16 -8.22 -7.96
N THR A 157 -27.52 -8.00 -9.11
CA THR A 157 -27.85 -6.93 -10.06
C THR A 157 -29.25 -7.13 -10.66
N GLU A 158 -29.59 -8.35 -11.10
CA GLU A 158 -30.92 -8.71 -11.62
C GLU A 158 -32.02 -8.54 -10.56
N LEU A 159 -31.72 -8.91 -9.32
CA LEU A 159 -32.60 -8.77 -8.16
C LEU A 159 -32.70 -7.34 -7.61
N ASP A 160 -32.04 -6.37 -8.26
CA ASP A 160 -32.04 -4.95 -7.89
C ASP A 160 -31.58 -4.67 -6.44
N PHE A 161 -30.56 -5.39 -5.97
CA PHE A 161 -29.93 -5.12 -4.67
C PHE A 161 -29.32 -3.72 -4.62
N ASN A 162 -29.09 -3.22 -3.40
CA ASN A 162 -28.43 -1.94 -3.19
C ASN A 162 -26.99 -1.97 -3.72
N ASP A 163 -26.63 -0.93 -4.47
CA ASP A 163 -25.28 -0.65 -4.97
C ASP A 163 -24.76 0.64 -4.30
N SER A 164 -23.47 0.89 -4.38
CA SER A 164 -22.82 2.10 -3.85
C SER A 164 -21.77 2.62 -4.83
N ARG A 165 -21.94 3.87 -5.28
CA ARG A 165 -21.04 4.51 -6.25
C ARG A 165 -20.54 5.84 -5.75
N SER A 166 -19.28 6.13 -6.05
CA SER A 166 -18.63 7.39 -5.67
C SER A 166 -18.51 8.29 -6.89
N PHE A 167 -18.96 9.53 -6.77
CA PHE A 167 -18.87 10.57 -7.79
C PHE A 167 -18.16 11.81 -7.25
N PRO A 168 -17.46 12.59 -8.09
CA PRO A 168 -17.12 13.97 -7.75
C PRO A 168 -18.39 14.77 -7.46
N PHE A 169 -18.40 15.52 -6.36
CA PHE A 169 -19.51 16.43 -6.03
C PHE A 169 -19.23 17.82 -6.61
N ASP A 170 -19.57 17.98 -7.88
CA ASP A 170 -19.40 19.22 -8.64
C ASP A 170 -20.76 19.77 -9.13
N GLU A 171 -20.74 20.88 -9.86
CA GLU A 171 -21.95 21.47 -10.44
C GLU A 171 -22.70 20.47 -11.34
N SER A 172 -21.98 19.64 -12.11
CA SER A 172 -22.60 18.64 -12.98
C SER A 172 -23.36 17.57 -12.18
N PHE A 173 -22.81 17.15 -11.04
CA PHE A 173 -23.47 16.24 -10.12
C PHE A 173 -24.70 16.91 -9.49
N ALA A 174 -24.58 18.16 -9.03
CA ALA A 174 -25.69 18.91 -8.47
C ALA A 174 -26.84 19.09 -9.47
N THR A 175 -26.54 19.41 -10.74
CA THR A 175 -27.58 19.50 -11.78
C THR A 175 -28.25 18.15 -12.03
N ARG A 176 -27.48 17.05 -12.14
CA ARG A 176 -28.04 15.70 -12.28
C ARG A 176 -28.92 15.33 -11.09
N LEU A 177 -28.50 15.65 -9.87
CA LEU A 177 -29.26 15.40 -8.66
C LEU A 177 -30.55 16.22 -8.62
N GLY A 178 -30.52 17.48 -9.06
CA GLY A 178 -31.72 18.31 -9.21
C GLY A 178 -32.73 17.71 -10.20
N LEU A 179 -32.25 17.25 -11.36
CA LEU A 179 -33.08 16.57 -12.36
C LEU A 179 -33.66 15.25 -11.84
N PHE A 180 -32.86 14.46 -11.13
CA PHE A 180 -33.29 13.20 -10.54
C PHE A 180 -34.36 13.40 -9.46
N ALA A 181 -34.21 14.44 -8.63
CA ALA A 181 -35.15 14.72 -7.55
C ALA A 181 -36.56 15.07 -8.04
N LYS A 182 -36.76 15.60 -9.26
CA LYS A 182 -38.09 15.93 -9.84
C LYS A 182 -39.06 16.59 -8.84
N SER A 183 -38.58 17.59 -8.09
CA SER A 183 -39.35 18.30 -7.04
C SER A 183 -39.70 17.48 -5.77
N GLN A 184 -39.18 16.27 -5.63
CA GLN A 184 -39.32 15.46 -4.41
C GLN A 184 -38.55 16.07 -3.23
N LYS A 185 -39.02 15.79 -2.01
CA LYS A 185 -38.38 16.21 -0.77
C LYS A 185 -36.96 15.67 -0.67
N ILE A 186 -36.01 16.59 -0.46
CA ILE A 186 -34.65 16.29 -0.05
C ILE A 186 -34.52 16.62 1.44
N ILE A 187 -34.04 15.65 2.21
CA ILE A 187 -33.68 15.83 3.60
C ILE A 187 -32.16 15.83 3.68
N VAL A 188 -31.58 16.89 4.25
CA VAL A 188 -30.14 17.03 4.45
C VAL A 188 -29.84 17.02 5.95
N GLU A 189 -29.04 16.07 6.39
CA GLU A 189 -28.51 15.99 7.75
C GLU A 189 -27.07 16.48 7.76
N THR A 190 -26.77 17.50 8.57
CA THR A 190 -25.42 18.05 8.68
C THR A 190 -25.17 18.64 10.07
N LYS A 191 -23.92 18.56 10.51
CA LYS A 191 -23.41 19.23 11.72
C LYS A 191 -22.51 20.43 11.38
N ASP A 192 -22.41 20.76 10.10
CA ASP A 192 -21.55 21.83 9.61
C ASP A 192 -22.21 23.19 9.87
N ILE A 193 -21.68 23.90 10.87
CA ILE A 193 -22.20 25.20 11.30
C ILE A 193 -22.10 26.24 10.17
N ALA A 194 -21.01 26.22 9.40
CA ALA A 194 -20.79 27.18 8.31
C ALA A 194 -21.79 27.00 7.16
N PHE A 195 -22.26 25.76 6.95
CA PHE A 195 -23.35 25.49 6.02
C PHE A 195 -24.72 25.87 6.61
N LEU A 196 -24.97 25.53 7.88
CA LEU A 196 -26.23 25.86 8.56
C LEU A 196 -26.48 27.37 8.61
N GLU A 197 -25.45 28.21 8.79
CA GLU A 197 -25.61 29.67 8.82
C GLU A 197 -26.10 30.28 7.50
N LYS A 198 -25.75 29.66 6.35
CA LYS A 198 -26.12 30.15 5.01
C LYS A 198 -27.53 29.73 4.55
N ILE A 199 -28.18 28.84 5.30
CA ILE A 199 -29.48 28.27 4.93
C ILE A 199 -30.62 29.13 5.53
N PRO A 200 -31.74 29.33 4.81
CA PRO A 200 -32.91 30.02 5.37
C PRO A 200 -33.49 29.31 6.61
N GLU A 201 -33.83 30.05 7.67
CA GLU A 201 -34.35 29.49 8.94
C GLU A 201 -35.59 28.61 8.75
N HIS A 202 -36.48 28.97 7.82
CA HIS A 202 -37.70 28.21 7.56
C HIS A 202 -37.46 26.80 6.97
N TRP A 203 -36.24 26.50 6.49
CA TRP A 203 -35.86 25.15 6.06
C TRP A 203 -35.24 24.31 7.18
N LYS A 204 -34.82 24.95 8.29
CA LYS A 204 -34.07 24.29 9.36
C LYS A 204 -34.98 23.69 10.40
N LYS A 205 -34.61 22.48 10.83
CA LYS A 205 -35.06 21.84 12.07
C LYS A 205 -33.83 21.27 12.75
N GLN A 206 -33.23 22.05 13.66
CA GLN A 206 -31.97 21.72 14.35
C GLN A 206 -30.81 21.43 13.37
N THR A 207 -30.39 20.18 13.23
CA THR A 207 -29.32 19.71 12.33
C THR A 207 -29.84 19.17 11.00
N THR A 208 -31.15 19.31 10.75
CA THR A 208 -31.82 18.79 9.57
C THR A 208 -32.35 19.94 8.73
N ILE A 209 -32.14 19.88 7.42
CA ILE A 209 -32.67 20.82 6.44
C ILE A 209 -33.61 20.03 5.53
N ALA A 210 -34.85 20.48 5.37
CA ALA A 210 -35.83 19.82 4.51
C ALA A 210 -36.29 20.78 3.41
N VAL A 211 -36.11 20.38 2.15
CA VAL A 211 -36.38 21.23 0.99
C VAL A 211 -37.19 20.45 -0.06
N GLU A 212 -38.16 21.11 -0.69
CA GLU A 212 -39.06 20.54 -1.70
C GLU A 212 -39.19 21.52 -2.89
N GLY A 213 -39.57 21.00 -4.06
CA GLY A 213 -39.89 21.84 -5.23
C GLY A 213 -38.75 22.75 -5.72
N GLU A 214 -39.09 24.01 -6.00
CA GLU A 214 -38.22 25.02 -6.63
C GLU A 214 -37.02 25.44 -5.75
N SER A 215 -37.02 25.05 -4.48
CA SER A 215 -35.94 25.38 -3.54
C SER A 215 -34.75 24.40 -3.63
N ILE A 216 -34.91 23.26 -4.31
CA ILE A 216 -33.86 22.23 -4.44
C ILE A 216 -32.60 22.73 -5.17
N PRO A 217 -32.68 23.42 -6.33
CA PRO A 217 -31.49 23.93 -7.02
C PRO A 217 -30.65 24.87 -6.15
N LEU A 218 -31.31 25.74 -5.36
CA LEU A 218 -30.63 26.67 -4.46
C LEU A 218 -29.89 25.92 -3.34
N LEU A 219 -30.50 24.89 -2.75
CA LEU A 219 -29.85 24.03 -1.75
C LEU A 219 -28.59 23.35 -2.32
N LEU A 220 -28.69 22.80 -3.54
CA LEU A 220 -27.58 22.09 -4.16
C LEU A 220 -26.43 23.03 -4.54
N GLN A 221 -26.74 24.24 -5.02
CA GLN A 221 -25.74 25.27 -5.30
C GLN A 221 -25.00 25.69 -4.03
N LEU A 222 -25.72 25.87 -2.91
CA LEU A 222 -25.10 26.17 -1.62
C LEU A 222 -24.17 25.05 -1.15
N LEU A 223 -24.56 23.78 -1.32
CA LEU A 223 -23.71 22.63 -1.01
C LEU A 223 -22.45 22.58 -1.87
N VAL A 224 -22.55 22.86 -3.18
CA VAL A 224 -21.39 22.90 -4.09
C VAL A 224 -20.43 24.03 -3.71
N SER A 225 -20.95 25.17 -3.27
CA SER A 225 -20.15 26.32 -2.83
C SER A 225 -19.30 26.06 -1.58
N ILE A 226 -19.52 24.93 -0.89
CA ILE A 226 -18.77 24.52 0.29
C ILE A 226 -18.17 23.12 0.03
N PRO A 227 -17.00 23.03 -0.64
CA PRO A 227 -16.39 21.76 -1.02
C PRO A 227 -16.05 20.83 0.16
N SER A 228 -15.90 21.40 1.36
CA SER A 228 -15.64 20.70 2.60
C SER A 228 -16.91 20.23 3.35
N ALA A 229 -18.10 20.54 2.83
CA ALA A 229 -19.36 20.25 3.51
C ALA A 229 -19.49 18.76 3.79
N LYS A 230 -19.76 18.43 5.05
CA LYS A 230 -20.11 17.08 5.49
C LYS A 230 -21.62 17.02 5.68
N ALA A 231 -22.29 16.39 4.74
CA ALA A 231 -23.74 16.28 4.76
C ALA A 231 -24.19 14.91 4.26
N THR A 232 -25.29 14.42 4.81
CA THR A 232 -25.99 13.25 4.29
C THR A 232 -27.31 13.71 3.71
N LEU A 233 -27.53 13.47 2.43
CA LEU A 233 -28.77 13.76 1.74
C LEU A 233 -29.58 12.47 1.62
N TYR A 234 -30.88 12.59 1.85
CA TYR A 234 -31.85 11.52 1.64
C TYR A 234 -32.87 12.01 0.63
N LEU A 235 -33.03 11.22 -0.43
CA LEU A 235 -34.07 11.34 -1.44
C LEU A 235 -34.86 10.04 -1.48
N SER A 236 -36.04 10.04 -2.10
CA SER A 236 -36.84 8.82 -2.25
C SER A 236 -36.01 7.74 -2.96
N GLY A 237 -35.68 6.68 -2.24
CA GLY A 237 -34.91 5.55 -2.78
C GLY A 237 -33.40 5.77 -2.92
N MET A 238 -32.82 6.91 -2.49
CA MET A 238 -31.38 7.17 -2.59
C MET A 238 -30.83 7.93 -1.38
N LYS A 239 -29.69 7.44 -0.85
CA LYS A 239 -28.89 8.12 0.18
C LYS A 239 -27.59 8.61 -0.42
N ILE A 240 -27.19 9.85 -0.14
CA ILE A 240 -25.94 10.43 -0.61
C ILE A 240 -25.14 10.93 0.60
N VAL A 241 -23.91 10.48 0.74
CA VAL A 241 -22.98 10.97 1.77
C VAL A 241 -21.92 11.84 1.11
N LEU A 242 -21.91 13.13 1.45
CA LEU A 242 -20.92 14.11 1.01
C LEU A 242 -19.76 14.14 1.99
N MET A 243 -18.55 13.84 1.49
CA MET A 243 -17.30 14.02 2.23
C MET A 243 -16.17 14.40 1.29
N ALA A 244 -15.48 15.51 1.59
CA ALA A 244 -14.26 15.96 0.91
C ALA A 244 -14.41 16.02 -0.63
N GLY A 245 -15.43 16.73 -1.12
CA GLY A 245 -15.69 16.88 -2.55
C GLY A 245 -16.18 15.62 -3.27
N LYS A 246 -16.52 14.55 -2.55
CA LYS A 246 -17.09 13.32 -3.12
C LYS A 246 -18.51 13.08 -2.61
N ALA A 247 -19.35 12.59 -3.51
CA ALA A 247 -20.69 12.10 -3.22
C ALA A 247 -20.73 10.57 -3.33
N ASN A 248 -20.89 9.90 -2.20
CA ASN A 248 -21.11 8.45 -2.16
C ASN A 248 -22.61 8.19 -2.17
N CYS A 249 -23.14 7.70 -3.29
CA CYS A 249 -24.55 7.43 -3.49
C CYS A 249 -24.84 5.96 -3.24
N THR A 250 -25.83 5.67 -2.40
CA THR A 250 -26.31 4.32 -2.11
C THR A 250 -27.80 4.25 -2.44
N ALA A 251 -28.18 3.34 -3.33
CA ALA A 251 -29.54 3.16 -3.83
C ALA A 251 -29.66 1.76 -4.45
N SER A 252 -30.86 1.34 -4.87
CA SER A 252 -30.99 0.11 -5.67
C SER A 252 -30.17 0.20 -6.96
N PHE A 253 -29.68 -0.94 -7.47
CA PHE A 253 -28.84 -0.97 -8.65
C PHE A 253 -29.47 -0.24 -9.85
N LYS A 254 -30.74 -0.49 -10.15
CA LYS A 254 -31.49 0.17 -11.23
C LYS A 254 -31.57 1.67 -11.00
N THR A 255 -31.80 2.10 -9.77
CA THR A 255 -31.86 3.51 -9.39
C THR A 255 -30.51 4.19 -9.63
N LEU A 256 -29.41 3.63 -9.12
CA LEU A 256 -28.06 4.19 -9.33
C LEU A 256 -27.62 4.13 -10.80
N LYS A 257 -27.97 3.07 -11.53
CA LYS A 257 -27.71 2.98 -12.97
C LYS A 257 -28.42 4.10 -13.71
N SER A 258 -29.71 4.28 -13.48
CA SER A 258 -30.50 5.35 -14.10
C SER A 258 -29.93 6.74 -13.77
N PHE A 259 -29.54 6.97 -12.52
CA PHE A 259 -28.92 8.22 -12.08
C PHE A 259 -27.56 8.46 -12.78
N SER A 260 -26.73 7.42 -12.93
CA SER A 260 -25.43 7.54 -13.60
C SER A 260 -25.54 7.76 -15.11
N GLU A 261 -26.60 7.26 -15.73
CA GLU A 261 -26.88 7.38 -17.17
C GLU A 261 -27.63 8.67 -17.52
N MET A 262 -28.11 9.43 -16.52
CA MET A 262 -28.64 10.78 -16.72
C MET A 262 -27.52 11.70 -17.22
N THR A 263 -27.40 11.77 -18.53
CA THR A 263 -26.55 12.73 -19.21
C THR A 263 -27.19 14.11 -19.15
N LEU A 264 -26.38 15.13 -18.88
CA LEU A 264 -26.75 16.50 -19.13
C LEU A 264 -26.82 16.66 -20.65
N VAL A 265 -28.02 16.53 -21.23
CA VAL A 265 -28.25 17.01 -22.59
C VAL A 265 -28.12 18.53 -22.51
N SER A 266 -26.93 19.04 -22.81
CA SER A 266 -26.73 20.47 -22.99
C SER A 266 -27.61 20.93 -24.15
N SER A 267 -28.52 21.83 -23.82
CA SER A 267 -29.29 22.67 -24.73
C SER A 267 -28.35 23.44 -25.67
N VAL A 268 -28.07 22.89 -26.86
CA VAL A 268 -27.36 23.59 -27.96
C VAL A 268 -28.12 23.47 -29.29
N LYS A 269 -29.45 23.36 -29.27
CA LYS A 269 -30.26 23.30 -30.52
C LYS A 269 -31.48 24.22 -30.60
N GLN A 270 -31.53 25.31 -29.84
CA GLN A 270 -32.64 26.28 -29.97
C GLN A 270 -32.26 27.73 -30.33
N GLU A 271 -30.98 28.06 -30.57
CA GLU A 271 -30.60 29.43 -30.99
C GLU A 271 -30.28 29.61 -32.49
N GLN A 272 -30.55 28.63 -33.36
CA GLN A 272 -30.33 28.77 -34.81
C GLN A 272 -31.60 28.85 -35.68
N GLN A 273 -32.78 29.10 -35.11
CA GLN A 273 -34.02 29.29 -35.90
C GLN A 273 -34.71 30.66 -35.74
N SER A 274 -34.10 31.64 -35.05
CA SER A 274 -34.68 32.99 -34.88
C SER A 274 -33.86 34.12 -35.51
N ALA A 275 -33.05 33.84 -36.53
CA ALA A 275 -32.37 34.88 -37.32
C ALA A 275 -32.46 34.58 -38.83
N ALA A 276 -33.66 34.70 -39.40
CA ALA A 276 -33.83 34.92 -40.84
C ALA A 276 -34.30 36.37 -41.04
N PRO A 277 -33.56 37.21 -41.79
CA PRO A 277 -33.95 38.59 -42.02
C PRO A 277 -35.10 38.67 -43.03
N LYS A 278 -36.00 39.62 -42.77
CA LYS A 278 -37.08 40.04 -43.67
C LYS A 278 -36.49 40.54 -45.00
N ASN A 279 -37.06 40.06 -46.10
CA ASN A 279 -37.15 40.76 -47.38
C ASN A 279 -38.61 40.77 -47.80
#